data_AF-R1E912-F1
#
_entry.id   AF-R1E912-F1
#
_cell.length_a   1.000
_cell.length_b   1.000
_cell.length_c   1.000
_cell.angle_alpha   90.00
_cell.angle_beta   90.00
_cell.angle_gamma   90.00
#
_symmetry.space_group_name_H-M   'P 1'
#
loop_
_entity.id
_entity.type
_entity.pdbx_description
1 polymer ?
#
loop_
_entity_poly.entity_id
_entity_poly.type
_entity_poly.pdbx_seq_one_letter_code
_entity_poly.pdbx_strand_id
1 'polypeptide(L)'
;MPEQFMTCIQLFLDQLKKFTHVDLFLSQLRNEDVTQTMYKETAKKPNSSAAINGASNGESAFDVSTKVNRICDAFLEVLQKRTQTNLQNIVTANVCKTPPDLEGGLSVVAKLREQDTNLAERAAEHICFLADVNQLYDHALGMYNLDVALLIAQQSQKDPREYLPYLQSLQEMDLLRRQFTIDDNLGRRSKAIAHLHELDSFDELKQYAEKHELYSDAISLHKYQPERLKEIMKLYAQYLNGRNRFREAGIATVQLDYLNDLEAAARTFCKGYFFAEAMRVVGLRRRLELIESIIDPGLVEGSASMTELLADCKGQINAQVPRLRELRVKKAEDPLAFFDGVESSDIPDNVSVAPTDATTSAGTFMTRYTNRTGTVNTTTTRRTSKNRRREERKRARGKKGSVYEEEYLVNSISRLIDRVNQINEEVQRLVEGLMRRGMRERAAAVELIMEEVVAACRGCVDEVFQVEKKEPVMLPGEEGQEAVEVPTVGADGVYWDSVMAERRKKEPPVVKSFERLSLVG
;
A
#
# COMPACT_ATOMS: atom_id res chain seq x y z
N MET A 1 20.68 -21.44 -23.14
CA MET A 1 20.00 -20.77 -24.29
C MET A 1 20.09 -21.66 -25.52
N PRO A 2 19.13 -21.62 -26.46
CA PRO A 2 19.29 -22.30 -27.75
C PRO A 2 20.10 -21.42 -28.70
N GLU A 3 21.41 -21.28 -28.46
CA GLU A 3 22.29 -20.36 -29.20
C GLU A 3 22.27 -20.61 -30.71
N GLN A 4 22.29 -21.88 -31.11
CA GLN A 4 22.19 -22.27 -32.52
C GLN A 4 20.89 -21.79 -33.18
N PHE A 5 19.77 -21.82 -32.45
CA PHE A 5 18.51 -21.30 -32.97
C PHE A 5 18.59 -19.79 -33.19
N MET A 6 19.13 -19.05 -32.22
CA MET A 6 19.28 -17.59 -32.29
C MET A 6 20.11 -17.15 -33.51
N THR A 7 21.19 -17.88 -33.83
CA THR A 7 22.01 -17.59 -35.03
C THR A 7 21.33 -17.98 -36.35
N CYS A 8 20.30 -18.83 -36.30
CA CYS A 8 19.65 -19.41 -37.47
C CYS A 8 18.21 -18.91 -37.70
N ILE A 9 17.77 -17.85 -37.02
CA ILE A 9 16.41 -17.29 -37.16
C ILE A 9 16.10 -16.94 -38.63
N GLN A 10 17.07 -16.38 -39.34
CA GLN A 10 16.97 -16.09 -40.77
C GLN A 10 16.61 -17.35 -41.59
N LEU A 11 17.35 -18.44 -41.38
CA LEU A 11 17.12 -19.72 -42.04
C LEU A 11 15.77 -20.33 -41.63
N PHE A 12 15.40 -20.22 -40.36
CA PHE A 12 14.11 -20.68 -39.84
C PHE A 12 12.93 -20.00 -40.53
N LEU A 13 13.00 -18.67 -40.70
CA LEU A 13 11.99 -17.90 -41.43
C LEU A 13 11.93 -18.29 -42.91
N ASP A 14 13.07 -18.52 -43.55
CA ASP A 14 13.13 -18.94 -44.97
C ASP A 14 12.54 -20.34 -45.19
N GLN A 15 12.68 -21.24 -44.21
CA GLN A 15 12.09 -22.58 -44.23
C GLN A 15 10.58 -22.56 -43.95
N LEU A 16 10.12 -21.67 -43.06
CA LEU A 16 8.71 -21.49 -42.75
C LEU A 16 8.02 -20.63 -43.82
N LYS A 17 7.63 -21.26 -44.91
CA LYS A 17 6.95 -20.62 -46.06
C LYS A 17 5.62 -19.94 -45.75
N LYS A 18 5.01 -20.20 -44.58
CA LYS A 18 3.71 -19.63 -44.16
C LYS A 18 3.89 -18.72 -42.94
N PHE A 19 3.53 -17.45 -43.08
CA PHE A 19 3.63 -16.46 -41.99
C PHE A 19 2.80 -16.86 -40.76
N THR A 20 1.66 -17.54 -40.93
CA THR A 20 0.81 -18.01 -39.82
C THR A 20 1.51 -19.00 -38.90
N HIS A 21 2.48 -19.78 -39.41
CA HIS A 21 3.27 -20.68 -38.57
C HIS A 21 4.26 -19.91 -37.70
N VAL A 22 4.78 -18.78 -38.19
CA VAL A 22 5.64 -17.90 -37.40
C VAL A 22 4.83 -17.23 -36.28
N ASP A 23 3.60 -16.79 -36.57
CA ASP A 23 2.71 -16.24 -35.53
C ASP A 23 2.37 -17.29 -34.46
N LEU A 24 2.05 -18.51 -34.88
CA LEU A 24 1.78 -19.61 -33.96
C LEU A 24 3.01 -19.93 -33.10
N PHE A 25 4.21 -19.93 -33.70
CA PHE A 25 5.45 -20.15 -32.96
C PHE A 25 5.67 -19.07 -31.90
N LEU A 26 5.61 -17.79 -32.29
CA LEU A 26 5.84 -16.66 -31.38
C LEU A 26 4.81 -16.59 -30.25
N SER A 27 3.53 -16.81 -30.55
CA SER A 27 2.43 -16.79 -29.56
C SER A 27 2.46 -17.96 -28.57
N GLN A 28 3.16 -19.05 -28.88
CA GLN A 28 3.31 -20.20 -27.98
C GLN A 28 4.59 -20.18 -27.14
N LEU A 29 5.45 -19.17 -27.32
CA LEU A 29 6.65 -19.04 -26.50
C LEU A 29 6.30 -18.80 -25.02
N ARG A 30 6.97 -19.53 -24.12
CA ARG A 30 6.85 -19.38 -22.67
C ARG A 30 8.21 -19.21 -22.06
N ASN A 31 8.34 -18.45 -20.98
CA ASN A 31 9.57 -18.33 -20.17
C ASN A 31 9.80 -19.59 -19.31
N GLU A 32 9.89 -20.74 -19.99
CA GLU A 32 10.09 -22.07 -19.43
C GLU A 32 11.07 -22.85 -20.30
N ASP A 33 11.94 -23.65 -19.71
CA ASP A 33 12.74 -24.62 -20.46
C ASP A 33 12.02 -25.97 -20.51
N VAL A 34 11.31 -26.21 -21.61
CA VAL A 34 10.55 -27.45 -21.82
C VAL A 34 11.43 -28.69 -21.91
N THR A 35 12.74 -28.55 -22.17
CA THR A 35 13.68 -29.68 -22.14
C THR A 35 13.93 -30.16 -20.71
N GLN A 36 13.74 -29.28 -19.72
CA GLN A 36 13.87 -29.58 -18.30
C GLN A 36 12.54 -29.95 -17.63
N THR A 37 11.40 -29.78 -18.32
CA THR A 37 10.06 -30.05 -17.78
C THR A 37 9.31 -31.12 -18.56
N MET A 38 8.80 -30.80 -19.76
CA MET A 38 7.91 -31.66 -20.55
C MET A 38 8.66 -32.74 -21.33
N TYR A 39 9.86 -32.43 -21.81
CA TYR A 39 10.65 -33.30 -22.69
C TYR A 39 11.94 -33.80 -22.04
N LYS A 40 11.97 -33.95 -20.71
CA LYS A 40 13.16 -34.41 -19.96
C LYS A 40 13.77 -35.70 -20.51
N GLU A 41 12.94 -36.60 -21.03
CA GLU A 41 13.39 -37.89 -21.58
C GLU A 41 14.11 -37.76 -22.92
N THR A 42 13.98 -36.62 -23.61
CA THR A 42 14.73 -36.33 -24.85
C THR A 42 16.09 -35.71 -24.58
N ALA A 43 16.30 -35.15 -23.39
CA ALA A 43 17.61 -34.71 -22.95
C ALA A 43 18.46 -35.96 -22.71
N LYS A 44 19.33 -36.30 -23.66
CA LYS A 44 20.36 -37.32 -23.43
C LYS A 44 21.10 -36.92 -22.16
N LYS A 45 20.98 -37.74 -21.10
CA LYS A 45 21.94 -37.66 -19.99
C LYS A 45 23.32 -37.73 -20.65
N PRO A 46 24.20 -36.75 -20.45
CA PRO A 46 25.56 -36.90 -20.92
C PRO A 46 26.03 -38.22 -20.33
N ASN A 47 26.46 -39.16 -21.18
CA ASN A 47 27.05 -40.40 -20.74
C ASN A 47 28.08 -40.01 -19.68
N SER A 48 27.85 -40.46 -18.45
CA SER A 48 28.77 -40.38 -17.34
C SER A 48 30.02 -41.15 -17.74
N SER A 49 30.88 -40.47 -18.49
CA SER A 49 32.21 -40.87 -18.86
C SER A 49 33.13 -39.84 -18.22
N ALA A 50 33.81 -40.32 -17.17
CA ALA A 50 34.94 -39.72 -16.50
C ALA A 50 34.76 -38.30 -15.95
N ALA A 51 34.43 -38.23 -14.65
CA ALA A 51 34.85 -37.11 -13.83
C ALA A 51 36.39 -37.01 -13.88
N ILE A 52 36.91 -36.00 -14.58
CA ILE A 52 38.29 -35.52 -14.42
C ILE A 52 38.22 -33.99 -14.23
N ASN A 53 38.47 -33.60 -12.98
CA ASN A 53 39.07 -32.35 -12.50
C ASN A 53 38.55 -31.01 -13.05
N GLY A 54 37.72 -30.35 -12.22
CA GLY A 54 38.21 -29.16 -11.51
C GLY A 54 38.33 -27.84 -12.27
N ALA A 55 37.56 -27.63 -13.34
CA ALA A 55 37.33 -26.29 -13.90
C ALA A 55 35.84 -25.98 -13.89
N SER A 56 35.38 -25.26 -12.86
CA SER A 56 34.09 -24.58 -12.89
C SER A 56 34.18 -23.45 -13.89
N ASN A 57 33.99 -23.75 -15.18
CA ASN A 57 33.64 -22.74 -16.16
C ASN A 57 32.34 -22.10 -15.68
N GLY A 58 32.44 -20.86 -15.23
CA GLY A 58 31.30 -20.01 -14.94
C GLY A 58 30.56 -19.64 -16.21
N GLU A 59 29.92 -20.62 -16.85
CA GLU A 59 28.85 -20.34 -17.81
C GLU A 59 27.77 -19.62 -17.02
N SER A 60 27.63 -18.32 -17.28
CA SER A 60 26.56 -17.51 -16.72
C SER A 60 25.24 -18.25 -16.94
N ALA A 61 24.65 -18.74 -15.86
CA ALA A 61 23.39 -19.47 -15.91
C ALA A 61 22.37 -18.60 -16.66
N PHE A 62 21.88 -19.11 -17.79
CA PHE A 62 20.92 -18.39 -18.61
C PHE A 62 19.65 -18.10 -17.81
N ASP A 63 19.28 -16.83 -17.70
CA ASP A 63 18.02 -16.43 -17.09
C ASP A 63 16.84 -16.72 -18.04
N VAL A 64 16.18 -17.86 -17.81
CA VAL A 64 15.02 -18.35 -18.55
C VAL A 64 13.85 -17.37 -18.53
N SER A 65 13.77 -16.47 -17.54
CA SER A 65 12.71 -15.45 -17.44
C SER A 65 12.75 -14.43 -18.58
N THR A 66 13.88 -14.29 -19.28
CA THR A 66 14.06 -13.36 -20.40
C THR A 66 13.94 -14.02 -21.77
N LYS A 67 13.71 -15.34 -21.82
CA LYS A 67 13.78 -16.15 -23.05
C LYS A 67 12.87 -15.63 -24.15
N VAL A 68 11.60 -15.38 -23.82
CA VAL A 68 10.59 -14.92 -24.79
C VAL A 68 11.02 -13.60 -25.42
N ASN A 69 11.39 -12.61 -24.58
CA ASN A 69 11.80 -11.29 -25.06
C ASN A 69 13.01 -11.38 -26.00
N ARG A 70 14.04 -12.15 -25.61
CA ARG A 70 15.24 -12.30 -26.45
C ARG A 70 14.93 -12.95 -27.79
N ILE A 71 14.08 -13.97 -27.84
CA ILE A 71 13.67 -14.60 -29.10
C ILE A 71 12.87 -13.59 -29.93
N CYS A 72 11.88 -12.91 -29.34
CA CYS A 72 11.10 -11.89 -30.03
C CYS A 72 11.97 -10.78 -30.61
N ASP A 73 12.93 -10.25 -29.85
CA ASP A 73 13.84 -9.19 -30.31
C ASP A 73 14.69 -9.66 -31.50
N ALA A 74 15.22 -10.89 -31.45
CA ALA A 74 16.01 -11.44 -32.56
C ALA A 74 15.14 -11.73 -33.81
N PHE A 75 13.87 -12.11 -33.64
CA PHE A 75 12.92 -12.15 -34.75
C PHE A 75 12.67 -10.75 -35.31
N LEU A 76 12.47 -9.74 -34.47
CA LEU A 76 12.25 -8.36 -34.90
C LEU A 76 13.42 -7.82 -35.72
N GLU A 77 14.68 -8.07 -35.32
CA GLU A 77 15.86 -7.67 -36.08
C GLU A 77 15.89 -8.21 -37.52
N VAL A 78 15.41 -9.44 -37.71
CA VAL A 78 15.35 -10.08 -39.02
C VAL A 78 14.12 -9.62 -39.81
N LEU A 79 12.95 -9.61 -39.16
CA LEU A 79 11.66 -9.31 -39.79
C LEU A 79 11.54 -7.84 -40.21
N GLN A 80 12.21 -6.91 -39.54
CA GLN A 80 12.24 -5.49 -39.93
C GLN A 80 12.76 -5.26 -41.35
N LYS A 81 13.58 -6.18 -41.90
CA LYS A 81 14.07 -6.12 -43.28
C LYS A 81 13.05 -6.65 -44.30
N ARG A 82 11.91 -7.18 -43.85
CA ARG A 82 10.87 -7.88 -44.63
C ARG A 82 9.46 -7.32 -44.33
N THR A 83 9.37 -6.04 -44.04
CA THR A 83 8.14 -5.37 -43.57
C THR A 83 6.93 -5.53 -44.49
N GLN A 84 7.13 -5.62 -45.81
CA GLN A 84 6.03 -5.80 -46.77
C GLN A 84 5.40 -7.22 -46.72
N THR A 85 6.15 -8.25 -46.35
CA THR A 85 5.68 -9.65 -46.39
C THR A 85 5.39 -10.25 -45.02
N ASN A 86 5.97 -9.71 -43.94
CA ASN A 86 5.93 -10.31 -42.60
C ASN A 86 5.37 -9.39 -41.51
N LEU A 87 4.54 -8.45 -41.91
CA LEU A 87 4.01 -7.43 -41.03
C LEU A 87 3.28 -7.97 -39.79
N GLN A 88 2.42 -8.96 -39.98
CA GLN A 88 1.70 -9.62 -38.88
C GLN A 88 2.68 -10.24 -37.88
N ASN A 89 3.78 -10.85 -38.37
CA ASN A 89 4.80 -11.43 -37.50
C ASN A 89 5.56 -10.38 -36.69
N ILE A 90 5.79 -9.18 -37.23
CA ILE A 90 6.41 -8.07 -36.50
C ILE A 90 5.48 -7.62 -35.37
N VAL A 91 4.18 -7.47 -35.63
CA VAL A 91 3.18 -7.12 -34.60
C VAL A 91 3.13 -8.22 -33.53
N THR A 92 3.03 -9.49 -33.93
CA THR A 92 3.02 -10.65 -33.01
C THR A 92 4.27 -10.66 -32.13
N ALA A 93 5.46 -10.48 -32.70
CA ALA A 93 6.71 -10.51 -31.95
C ALA A 93 6.78 -9.41 -30.87
N ASN A 94 6.22 -8.22 -31.12
CA ASN A 94 6.13 -7.16 -30.10
C ASN A 94 5.12 -7.53 -28.99
N VAL A 95 3.90 -7.94 -29.36
CA VAL A 95 2.83 -8.23 -28.39
C VAL A 95 3.12 -9.47 -27.55
N CYS A 96 3.87 -10.45 -28.07
CA CYS A 96 4.24 -11.66 -27.34
C CYS A 96 5.37 -11.47 -26.32
N LYS A 97 6.00 -10.28 -26.24
CA LYS A 97 6.96 -9.98 -25.17
C LYS A 97 6.29 -10.04 -23.80
N THR A 98 7.10 -10.16 -22.75
CA THR A 98 6.65 -10.15 -21.35
C THR A 98 7.41 -9.06 -20.59
N PRO A 99 6.75 -7.96 -20.16
CA PRO A 99 5.37 -7.59 -20.50
C PRO A 99 5.19 -7.30 -22.01
N PRO A 100 3.96 -7.36 -22.55
CA PRO A 100 3.68 -7.05 -23.96
C PRO A 100 4.15 -5.65 -24.37
N ASP A 101 4.81 -5.55 -25.51
CA ASP A 101 5.27 -4.27 -26.08
C ASP A 101 4.19 -3.69 -27.01
N LEU A 102 3.11 -3.19 -26.40
CA LEU A 102 1.96 -2.65 -27.13
C LEU A 102 2.33 -1.38 -27.93
N GLU A 103 3.16 -0.50 -27.38
CA GLU A 103 3.64 0.71 -28.08
C GLU A 103 4.53 0.35 -29.26
N GLY A 104 5.39 -0.67 -29.15
CA GLY A 104 6.17 -1.21 -30.27
C GLY A 104 5.28 -1.76 -31.38
N GLY A 105 4.24 -2.53 -31.02
CA GLY A 105 3.24 -3.03 -31.98
C GLY A 105 2.45 -1.91 -32.67
N LEU A 106 1.95 -0.93 -31.91
CA LEU A 106 1.22 0.22 -32.42
C LEU A 106 2.10 1.14 -33.29
N SER A 107 3.40 1.25 -32.98
CA SER A 107 4.37 1.99 -33.81
C SER A 107 4.52 1.38 -35.20
N VAL A 108 4.34 0.06 -35.34
CA VAL A 108 4.30 -0.60 -36.66
C VAL A 108 3.03 -0.20 -37.41
N VAL A 109 1.88 -0.21 -36.74
CA VAL A 109 0.60 0.24 -37.32
C VAL A 109 0.69 1.70 -37.79
N ALA A 110 1.30 2.58 -36.98
CA ALA A 110 1.52 3.98 -37.32
C ALA A 110 2.35 4.15 -38.61
N LYS A 111 3.48 3.45 -38.71
CA LYS A 111 4.38 3.50 -39.89
C LYS A 111 3.69 3.03 -41.16
N LEU A 112 2.83 2.01 -41.06
CA LEU A 112 2.08 1.53 -42.23
C LEU A 112 1.04 2.52 -42.69
N ARG A 113 0.39 3.23 -41.76
CA ARG A 113 -0.65 4.19 -42.12
C ARG A 113 -0.12 5.31 -43.00
N GLU A 114 1.16 5.65 -42.87
CA GLU A 114 1.85 6.59 -43.76
C GLU A 114 2.14 6.02 -45.16
N GLN A 115 2.15 4.69 -45.32
CA GLN A 115 2.55 3.99 -46.54
C GLN A 115 1.35 3.42 -47.32
N ASP A 116 0.45 2.69 -46.63
CA ASP A 116 -0.70 2.01 -47.20
C ASP A 116 -1.79 1.80 -46.13
N THR A 117 -2.93 2.48 -46.32
CA THR A 117 -4.08 2.41 -45.42
C THR A 117 -4.63 0.99 -45.25
N ASN A 118 -4.67 0.17 -46.31
CA ASN A 118 -5.20 -1.19 -46.24
C ASN A 118 -4.28 -2.09 -45.39
N LEU A 119 -2.96 -1.88 -45.47
CA LEU A 119 -2.01 -2.61 -44.63
C LEU A 119 -2.12 -2.19 -43.17
N ALA A 120 -2.36 -0.91 -42.90
CA ALA A 120 -2.59 -0.40 -41.56
C ALA A 120 -3.87 -0.99 -40.93
N GLU A 121 -4.98 -1.06 -41.67
CA GLU A 121 -6.23 -1.69 -41.22
C GLU A 121 -6.03 -3.16 -40.85
N ARG A 122 -5.36 -3.94 -41.72
CA ARG A 122 -5.05 -5.35 -41.44
C ARG A 122 -4.11 -5.54 -40.24
N ALA A 123 -3.18 -4.61 -40.02
CA ALA A 123 -2.32 -4.63 -38.85
C ALA A 123 -3.07 -4.27 -37.56
N ALA A 124 -4.01 -3.32 -37.64
CA ALA A 124 -4.89 -2.94 -36.53
C ALA A 124 -5.84 -4.08 -36.15
N GLU A 125 -6.45 -4.77 -37.12
CA GLU A 125 -7.24 -5.97 -36.88
C GLU A 125 -6.42 -7.06 -36.16
N HIS A 126 -5.19 -7.29 -36.65
CA HIS A 126 -4.30 -8.32 -36.10
C HIS A 126 -3.84 -7.98 -34.67
N ILE A 127 -3.46 -6.73 -34.38
CA ILE A 127 -3.04 -6.35 -33.03
C ILE A 127 -4.22 -6.41 -32.05
N CYS A 128 -5.43 -6.01 -32.47
CA CYS A 128 -6.66 -6.11 -31.67
C CYS A 128 -7.10 -7.55 -31.40
N PHE A 129 -6.69 -8.49 -32.24
CA PHE A 129 -6.89 -9.93 -31.97
C PHE A 129 -5.94 -10.46 -30.88
N LEU A 130 -4.71 -9.91 -30.81
CA LEU A 130 -3.67 -10.39 -29.91
C LEU A 130 -3.68 -9.75 -28.51
N ALA A 131 -4.21 -8.54 -28.37
CA ALA A 131 -4.19 -7.78 -27.13
C ALA A 131 -5.53 -7.10 -26.84
N ASP A 132 -5.73 -6.72 -25.58
CA ASP A 132 -6.94 -6.01 -25.15
C ASP A 132 -7.07 -4.67 -25.88
N VAL A 133 -8.22 -4.47 -26.54
CA VAL A 133 -8.45 -3.31 -27.39
C VAL A 133 -8.53 -2.00 -26.59
N ASN A 134 -8.97 -2.05 -25.33
CA ASN A 134 -8.99 -0.85 -24.49
C ASN A 134 -7.57 -0.42 -24.14
N GLN A 135 -6.69 -1.36 -23.76
CA GLN A 135 -5.28 -1.08 -23.54
C GLN A 135 -4.61 -0.55 -24.81
N LEU A 136 -4.87 -1.17 -25.97
CA LEU A 136 -4.33 -0.68 -27.25
C LEU A 136 -4.79 0.75 -27.57
N TYR A 137 -6.06 1.07 -27.32
CA TYR A 137 -6.59 2.41 -27.51
C TYR A 137 -5.91 3.43 -26.58
N ASP A 138 -5.75 3.08 -25.31
CA ASP A 138 -5.11 3.92 -24.30
C ASP A 138 -3.62 4.15 -24.61
N HIS A 139 -2.90 3.12 -25.06
CA HIS A 139 -1.52 3.25 -25.52
C HIS A 139 -1.41 4.07 -26.81
N ALA A 140 -2.33 3.89 -27.77
CA ALA A 140 -2.34 4.69 -29.00
C ALA A 140 -2.57 6.18 -28.71
N LEU A 141 -3.52 6.50 -27.82
CA LEU A 141 -3.68 7.86 -27.29
C LEU A 141 -2.39 8.35 -26.64
N GLY A 142 -1.77 7.52 -25.80
CA GLY A 142 -0.53 7.82 -25.09
C GLY A 142 0.71 7.99 -25.97
N MET A 143 0.65 7.59 -27.24
CA MET A 143 1.65 7.89 -28.28
C MET A 143 1.36 9.23 -28.99
N TYR A 144 0.30 9.93 -28.60
CA TYR A 144 -0.22 11.18 -29.17
C TYR A 144 -0.59 11.09 -30.67
N ASN A 145 -0.81 9.87 -31.16
CA ASN A 145 -1.20 9.60 -32.54
C ASN A 145 -2.71 9.34 -32.61
N LEU A 146 -3.50 10.41 -32.79
CA LEU A 146 -4.97 10.34 -32.83
C LEU A 146 -5.50 9.48 -33.98
N ASP A 147 -4.74 9.43 -35.08
CA ASP A 147 -5.06 8.63 -36.25
C ASP A 147 -5.04 7.13 -35.90
N VAL A 148 -3.95 6.65 -35.30
CA VAL A 148 -3.86 5.25 -34.83
C VAL A 148 -4.88 4.97 -33.73
N ALA A 149 -5.10 5.91 -32.80
CA ALA A 149 -6.13 5.75 -31.77
C ALA A 149 -7.53 5.58 -32.37
N LEU A 150 -7.88 6.36 -33.41
CA LEU A 150 -9.13 6.23 -34.14
C LEU A 150 -9.24 4.85 -34.82
N LEU A 151 -8.17 4.38 -35.45
CA LEU A 151 -8.16 3.08 -36.12
C LEU A 151 -8.39 1.94 -35.14
N ILE A 152 -7.72 1.96 -33.98
CA ILE A 152 -7.92 0.98 -32.92
C ILE A 152 -9.34 1.07 -32.35
N ALA A 153 -9.88 2.29 -32.17
CA ALA A 153 -11.25 2.48 -31.69
C ALA A 153 -12.30 1.92 -32.66
N GLN A 154 -12.10 2.07 -33.97
CA GLN A 154 -12.99 1.50 -35.00
C GLN A 154 -12.99 -0.04 -35.00
N GLN A 155 -11.86 -0.65 -34.63
CA GLN A 155 -11.76 -2.10 -34.45
C GLN A 155 -12.30 -2.58 -33.08
N SER A 156 -12.64 -1.65 -32.19
CA SER A 156 -13.18 -1.93 -30.87
C SER A 156 -14.71 -1.99 -30.88
N GLN A 157 -15.30 -2.64 -29.88
CA GLN A 157 -16.74 -2.58 -29.63
C GLN A 157 -17.19 -1.30 -28.88
N LYS A 158 -16.33 -0.26 -28.80
CA LYS A 158 -16.69 1.02 -28.15
C LYS A 158 -17.77 1.73 -28.96
N ASP A 159 -18.65 2.45 -28.28
CA ASP A 159 -19.67 3.27 -28.94
C ASP A 159 -18.99 4.44 -29.68
N PRO A 160 -19.17 4.60 -31.01
CA PRO A 160 -18.69 5.76 -31.75
C PRO A 160 -19.11 7.10 -31.16
N ARG A 161 -20.24 7.16 -30.46
CA ARG A 161 -20.72 8.37 -29.78
C ARG A 161 -19.87 8.76 -28.57
N GLU A 162 -19.07 7.85 -28.04
CA GLU A 162 -18.16 8.12 -26.93
C GLU A 162 -16.78 8.56 -27.43
N TYR A 163 -16.17 7.81 -28.35
CA TYR A 163 -14.78 8.10 -28.76
C TYR A 163 -14.67 9.18 -29.84
N LEU A 164 -15.63 9.32 -30.76
CA LEU A 164 -15.52 10.32 -31.83
C LEU A 164 -15.54 11.75 -31.30
N PRO A 165 -16.49 12.16 -30.42
CA PRO A 165 -16.48 13.53 -29.88
C PRO A 165 -15.22 13.80 -29.05
N TYR A 166 -14.73 12.81 -28.32
CA TYR A 166 -13.50 12.93 -27.55
C TYR A 166 -12.29 13.16 -28.46
N LEU A 167 -12.08 12.33 -29.49
CA LEU A 167 -10.96 12.50 -30.44
C LEU A 167 -11.04 13.81 -31.23
N GLN A 168 -12.26 14.25 -31.61
CA GLN A 168 -12.47 15.55 -32.24
C GLN A 168 -12.07 16.70 -31.31
N SER A 169 -12.49 16.65 -30.04
CA SER A 169 -12.10 17.68 -29.06
C SER A 169 -10.58 17.74 -28.87
N LEU A 170 -9.88 16.59 -28.88
CA LEU A 170 -8.43 16.54 -28.80
C LEU A 170 -7.77 17.17 -30.04
N GLN A 171 -8.32 16.91 -31.23
CA GLN A 171 -7.79 17.42 -32.50
C GLN A 171 -7.88 18.95 -32.60
N GLU A 172 -8.86 19.56 -31.96
CA GLU A 172 -9.04 21.02 -31.91
C GLU A 172 -8.09 21.72 -30.93
N MET A 173 -7.49 20.98 -29.99
CA MET A 173 -6.53 21.53 -29.02
C MET A 173 -5.14 21.72 -29.63
N ASP A 174 -4.43 22.74 -29.14
CA ASP A 174 -3.00 22.93 -29.36
C ASP A 174 -2.19 21.72 -28.86
N LEU A 175 -1.03 21.47 -29.48
CA LEU A 175 -0.24 20.24 -29.27
C LEU A 175 0.03 19.93 -27.78
N LEU A 176 0.59 20.87 -27.04
CA LEU A 176 0.93 20.66 -25.62
C LEU A 176 -0.34 20.51 -24.75
N ARG A 177 -1.40 21.26 -25.06
CA ARG A 177 -2.69 21.14 -24.36
C ARG A 177 -3.33 19.78 -24.61
N ARG A 178 -3.27 19.29 -25.84
CA ARG A 178 -3.72 17.94 -26.22
C ARG A 178 -2.94 16.87 -25.46
N GLN A 179 -1.61 16.98 -25.41
CA GLN A 179 -0.76 16.03 -24.70
C GLN A 179 -1.06 16.01 -23.18
N PHE A 180 -1.24 17.19 -22.57
CA PHE A 180 -1.72 17.31 -21.19
C PHE A 180 -3.04 16.56 -20.99
N THR A 181 -4.07 16.87 -21.80
CA THR A 181 -5.41 16.28 -21.66
C THR A 181 -5.38 14.77 -21.84
N ILE A 182 -4.60 14.27 -22.80
CA ILE A 182 -4.41 12.83 -23.01
C ILE A 182 -3.78 12.18 -21.77
N ASP A 183 -2.64 12.69 -21.30
CA ASP A 183 -1.94 12.07 -20.17
C ASP A 183 -2.72 12.17 -18.86
N ASP A 184 -3.48 13.25 -18.64
CA ASP A 184 -4.38 13.37 -17.49
C ASP A 184 -5.47 12.30 -17.52
N ASN A 185 -6.13 12.13 -18.67
CA ASN A 185 -7.19 11.14 -18.85
C ASN A 185 -6.67 9.70 -18.74
N LEU A 186 -5.42 9.44 -19.15
CA LEU A 186 -4.75 8.14 -19.00
C LEU A 186 -4.18 7.92 -17.58
N GLY A 187 -4.31 8.90 -16.68
CA GLY A 187 -3.77 8.82 -15.32
C GLY A 187 -2.24 8.93 -15.25
N ARG A 188 -1.57 9.32 -16.34
CA ARG A 188 -0.12 9.52 -16.46
C ARG A 188 0.28 10.89 -15.89
N ARG A 189 -0.07 11.13 -14.64
CA ARG A 189 -0.04 12.44 -13.95
C ARG A 189 1.32 13.15 -14.00
N SER A 190 2.42 12.43 -13.83
CA SER A 190 3.78 13.02 -13.90
C SER A 190 4.14 13.51 -15.31
N LYS A 191 3.60 12.90 -16.37
CA LYS A 191 3.73 13.44 -17.74
C LYS A 191 2.77 14.61 -17.96
N ALA A 192 1.52 14.49 -17.51
CA ALA A 192 0.53 15.56 -17.61
C ALA A 192 1.04 16.88 -17.01
N ILE A 193 1.58 16.85 -15.79
CA ILE A 193 2.12 18.05 -15.14
C ILE A 193 3.34 18.64 -15.88
N ALA A 194 4.14 17.81 -16.56
CA ALA A 194 5.25 18.29 -17.40
C ALA A 194 4.73 19.09 -18.62
N HIS A 195 3.63 18.66 -19.24
CA HIS A 195 2.99 19.42 -20.33
C HIS A 195 2.45 20.77 -19.85
N LEU A 196 1.88 20.84 -18.63
CA LEU A 196 1.46 22.12 -18.04
C LEU A 196 2.64 23.07 -17.81
N HIS A 197 3.80 22.52 -17.44
CA HIS A 197 5.03 23.29 -17.28
C HIS A 197 5.53 23.82 -18.64
N GLU A 198 5.52 23.00 -19.68
CA GLU A 198 5.90 23.42 -21.04
C GLU A 198 4.92 24.45 -21.63
N LEU A 199 3.63 24.38 -21.27
CA LEU A 199 2.62 25.39 -21.60
C LEU A 199 2.79 26.72 -20.85
N ASP A 200 3.76 26.81 -19.95
CA ASP A 200 3.96 27.95 -19.05
C ASP A 200 2.72 28.31 -18.20
N SER A 201 1.80 27.34 -18.00
CA SER A 201 0.51 27.52 -17.32
C SER A 201 0.64 27.30 -15.82
N PHE A 202 1.41 28.18 -15.15
CA PHE A 202 1.85 27.97 -13.78
C PHE A 202 0.72 27.87 -12.73
N ASP A 203 -0.33 28.68 -12.84
CA ASP A 203 -1.45 28.62 -11.89
C ASP A 203 -2.24 27.31 -11.99
N GLU A 204 -2.45 26.81 -13.22
CA GLU A 204 -3.08 25.52 -13.46
C GLU A 204 -2.19 24.37 -12.96
N LEU A 205 -0.88 24.45 -13.17
CA LEU A 205 0.09 23.49 -12.66
C LEU A 205 0.04 23.37 -11.14
N LYS A 206 -0.03 24.51 -10.42
CA LYS A 206 -0.17 24.51 -8.95
C LYS A 206 -1.42 23.76 -8.51
N GLN A 207 -2.58 24.09 -9.09
CA GLN A 207 -3.85 23.43 -8.76
C GLN A 207 -3.81 21.93 -9.08
N TYR A 208 -3.21 21.55 -10.21
CA TYR A 208 -3.04 20.16 -10.60
C TYR A 208 -2.12 19.40 -9.64
N ALA A 209 -1.00 20.01 -9.24
CA ALA A 209 -0.07 19.45 -8.27
C ALA A 209 -0.73 19.23 -6.90
N GLU A 210 -1.53 20.17 -6.42
CA GLU A 210 -2.28 20.02 -5.16
C GLU A 210 -3.33 18.91 -5.26
N LYS A 211 -4.14 18.92 -6.33
CA LYS A 211 -5.21 17.93 -6.57
C LYS A 211 -4.68 16.49 -6.61
N HIS A 212 -3.49 16.29 -7.17
CA HIS A 212 -2.90 14.98 -7.40
C HIS A 212 -1.69 14.66 -6.51
N GLU A 213 -1.37 15.54 -5.55
CA GLU A 213 -0.23 15.45 -4.64
C GLU A 213 1.15 15.33 -5.33
N LEU A 214 1.33 15.97 -6.49
CA LEU A 214 2.53 15.89 -7.35
C LEU A 214 3.61 16.90 -6.99
N TYR A 215 3.83 17.17 -5.70
CA TYR A 215 4.77 18.20 -5.25
C TYR A 215 6.21 17.93 -5.67
N SER A 216 6.65 16.66 -5.65
CA SER A 216 8.01 16.28 -6.07
C SER A 216 8.26 16.55 -7.55
N ASP A 217 7.28 16.27 -8.40
CA ASP A 217 7.36 16.52 -9.84
C ASP A 217 7.38 18.02 -10.11
N ALA A 218 6.48 18.78 -9.47
CA ALA A 218 6.44 20.23 -9.58
C ALA A 218 7.75 20.89 -9.13
N ILE A 219 8.33 20.45 -8.01
CA ILE A 219 9.64 20.93 -7.51
C ILE A 219 10.75 20.63 -8.53
N SER A 220 10.77 19.42 -9.08
CA SER A 220 11.79 18.99 -10.03
C SER A 220 11.76 19.81 -11.33
N LEU A 221 10.55 20.10 -11.84
CA LEU A 221 10.34 20.91 -13.04
C LEU A 221 10.81 22.36 -12.85
N HIS A 222 10.60 22.94 -11.67
CA HIS A 222 10.89 24.36 -11.41
C HIS A 222 12.25 24.60 -10.73
N LYS A 223 13.13 23.58 -10.68
CA LYS A 223 14.44 23.65 -9.99
C LYS A 223 15.27 24.90 -10.33
N TYR A 224 15.16 25.41 -11.55
CA TYR A 224 15.93 26.55 -12.06
C TYR A 224 15.09 27.84 -12.19
N GLN A 225 13.88 27.88 -11.61
CA GLN A 225 12.95 29.02 -11.63
C GLN A 225 12.62 29.45 -10.19
N PRO A 226 13.47 30.27 -9.53
CA PRO A 226 13.43 30.47 -8.08
C PRO A 226 12.09 31.02 -7.56
N GLU A 227 11.49 32.00 -8.24
CA GLU A 227 10.21 32.60 -7.82
C GLU A 227 9.05 31.60 -7.87
N ARG A 228 8.99 30.79 -8.94
CA ARG A 228 7.95 29.75 -9.08
C ARG A 228 8.17 28.60 -8.11
N LEU A 229 9.42 28.19 -7.94
CA LEU A 229 9.77 27.13 -6.99
C LEU A 229 9.44 27.54 -5.55
N LYS A 230 9.62 28.80 -5.19
CA LYS A 230 9.17 29.35 -3.91
C LYS A 230 7.66 29.16 -3.69
N GLU A 231 6.83 29.44 -4.68
CA GLU A 231 5.39 29.23 -4.58
C GLU A 231 5.03 27.74 -4.43
N ILE A 232 5.66 26.85 -5.20
CA ILE A 232 5.44 25.40 -5.09
C ILE A 232 5.87 24.89 -3.70
N MET A 233 7.03 25.34 -3.20
CA MET A 233 7.52 24.97 -1.88
C MET A 233 6.59 25.46 -0.76
N LYS A 234 5.91 26.61 -0.95
CA LYS A 234 4.87 27.09 -0.01
C LYS A 234 3.70 26.12 0.05
N LEU A 235 3.19 25.68 -1.10
CA LEU A 235 2.09 24.70 -1.17
C LEU A 235 2.52 23.36 -0.56
N TYR A 236 3.75 22.90 -0.86
CA TYR A 236 4.28 21.67 -0.30
C TYR A 236 4.43 21.74 1.22
N ALA A 237 4.95 22.85 1.76
CA ALA A 237 5.04 23.06 3.21
C ALA A 237 3.66 23.07 3.87
N GLN A 238 2.65 23.69 3.25
CA GLN A 238 1.27 23.68 3.74
C GLN A 238 0.68 22.26 3.74
N TYR A 239 0.90 21.49 2.67
CA TYR A 239 0.51 20.09 2.56
C TYR A 239 1.14 19.23 3.66
N LEU A 240 2.46 19.35 3.86
CA LEU A 240 3.19 18.62 4.89
C LEU A 240 2.69 18.97 6.30
N ASN A 241 2.43 20.25 6.55
CA ASN A 241 1.88 20.74 7.81
C ASN A 241 0.48 20.18 8.07
N GLY A 242 -0.40 20.17 7.06
CA GLY A 242 -1.74 19.55 7.15
C GLY A 242 -1.71 18.03 7.37
N ARG A 243 -0.62 17.36 6.99
CA ARG A 243 -0.37 15.93 7.24
C ARG A 243 0.38 15.66 8.56
N ASN A 244 0.54 16.66 9.42
CA ASN A 244 1.33 16.59 10.67
C ASN A 244 2.81 16.21 10.47
N ARG A 245 3.36 16.36 9.26
CA ARG A 245 4.79 16.13 8.96
C ARG A 245 5.60 17.39 9.29
N PHE A 246 5.52 17.84 10.54
CA PHE A 246 6.05 19.13 10.99
C PHE A 246 7.55 19.30 10.77
N ARG A 247 8.34 18.24 10.92
CA ARG A 247 9.79 18.28 10.65
C ARG A 247 10.08 18.66 9.20
N GLU A 248 9.41 17.99 8.28
CA GLU A 248 9.61 18.21 6.84
C GLU A 248 9.00 19.53 6.39
N ALA A 249 7.84 19.90 6.93
CA ALA A 249 7.23 21.20 6.69
C ALA A 249 8.15 22.34 7.17
N GLY A 250 8.78 22.19 8.35
CA GLY A 250 9.76 23.14 8.85
C GLY A 250 10.98 23.22 7.92
N ILE A 251 11.53 22.08 7.49
CA ILE A 251 12.66 22.04 6.55
C ILE A 251 12.31 22.73 5.23
N ALA A 252 11.15 22.40 4.63
CA ALA A 252 10.66 23.01 3.39
C ALA A 252 10.49 24.54 3.53
N THR A 253 10.10 25.02 4.71
CA THR A 253 9.94 26.44 5.02
C THR A 253 11.27 27.17 5.23
N VAL A 254 12.27 26.49 5.83
CA VAL A 254 13.60 27.07 6.11
C VAL A 254 14.53 27.04 4.92
N GLN A 255 14.36 26.06 4.02
CA GLN A 255 15.33 25.80 2.96
C GLN A 255 15.63 27.11 2.21
N LEU A 256 16.92 27.45 2.29
CA LEU A 256 17.48 28.80 2.14
C LEU A 256 17.11 29.45 0.80
N ASP A 257 16.85 28.60 -0.19
CA ASP A 257 16.67 28.98 -1.59
C ASP A 257 15.21 29.35 -1.93
N TYR A 258 14.23 29.06 -1.07
CA TYR A 258 12.81 29.14 -1.44
C TYR A 258 12.01 30.13 -0.60
N LEU A 259 11.77 29.86 0.69
CA LEU A 259 10.84 30.69 1.47
C LEU A 259 11.54 31.70 2.39
N ASN A 260 12.73 31.36 2.91
CA ASN A 260 13.51 32.16 3.87
C ASN A 260 12.65 32.72 5.04
N ASP A 261 11.55 32.04 5.37
CA ASP A 261 10.62 32.44 6.44
C ASP A 261 10.98 31.70 7.72
N LEU A 262 11.96 32.27 8.41
CA LEU A 262 12.51 31.68 9.63
C LEU A 262 11.47 31.62 10.76
N GLU A 263 10.57 32.60 10.84
CA GLU A 263 9.57 32.67 11.91
C GLU A 263 8.50 31.59 11.73
N ALA A 264 7.96 31.45 10.52
CA ALA A 264 6.99 30.39 10.21
C ALA A 264 7.60 29.00 10.39
N ALA A 265 8.86 28.82 10.01
CA ALA A 265 9.59 27.59 10.25
C ALA A 265 9.76 27.27 11.74
N ALA A 266 10.23 28.25 12.54
CA ALA A 266 10.41 28.05 13.98
C ALA A 266 9.10 27.66 14.66
N ARG A 267 7.98 28.30 14.30
CA ARG A 267 6.63 27.94 14.77
C ARG A 267 6.26 26.52 14.36
N THR A 268 6.52 26.12 13.11
CA THR A 268 6.22 24.78 12.61
C THR A 268 7.02 23.70 13.34
N PHE A 269 8.32 23.94 13.59
CA PHE A 269 9.13 23.02 14.38
C PHE A 269 8.63 22.90 15.83
N CYS A 270 8.23 24.02 16.46
CA CYS A 270 7.66 23.98 17.81
C CYS A 270 6.38 23.15 17.87
N LYS A 271 5.48 23.28 16.88
CA LYS A 271 4.26 22.47 16.78
C LYS A 271 4.53 20.96 16.71
N GLY A 272 5.65 20.56 16.12
CA GLY A 272 6.10 19.17 16.06
C GLY A 272 7.06 18.74 17.17
N TYR A 273 7.22 19.54 18.23
CA TYR A 273 8.17 19.28 19.32
C TYR A 273 9.65 19.19 18.89
N PHE A 274 10.01 19.71 17.70
CA PHE A 274 11.39 19.73 17.19
C PHE A 274 12.16 20.98 17.67
N PHE A 275 12.16 21.26 18.98
CA PHE A 275 12.75 22.47 19.56
C PHE A 275 14.25 22.61 19.31
N ALA A 276 14.99 21.49 19.35
CA ALA A 276 16.42 21.48 19.04
C ALA A 276 16.69 21.99 17.60
N GLU A 277 15.85 21.58 16.65
CA GLU A 277 15.96 22.02 15.25
C GLU A 277 15.55 23.49 15.09
N ALA A 278 14.49 23.93 15.77
CA ALA A 278 14.09 25.34 15.81
C ALA A 278 15.24 26.23 16.33
N MET A 279 15.84 25.86 17.48
CA MET A 279 16.97 26.59 18.05
C MET A 279 18.19 26.56 17.13
N ARG A 280 18.49 25.41 16.50
CA ARG A 280 19.61 25.25 15.57
C ARG A 280 19.48 26.20 14.38
N VAL A 281 18.32 26.23 13.73
CA VAL A 281 18.10 27.07 12.56
C VAL A 281 18.14 28.55 12.94
N VAL A 282 17.47 28.94 14.04
CA VAL A 282 17.48 30.32 14.53
C VAL A 282 18.89 30.80 14.86
N GLY A 283 19.68 29.95 15.54
CA GLY A 283 21.08 30.22 15.87
C GLY A 283 21.96 30.36 14.63
N LEU A 284 21.83 29.46 13.65
CA LEU A 284 22.56 29.51 12.38
C LEU A 284 22.31 30.83 11.63
N ARG A 285 21.07 31.34 11.71
CA ARG A 285 20.65 32.60 11.07
C ARG A 285 20.90 33.85 11.91
N ARG A 286 21.47 33.71 13.11
CA ARG A 286 21.79 34.82 14.04
C ARG A 286 20.57 35.67 14.43
N ARG A 287 19.37 35.07 14.48
CA ARG A 287 18.11 35.72 14.87
C ARG A 287 17.67 35.30 16.28
N LEU A 288 18.57 35.41 17.26
CA LEU A 288 18.41 34.83 18.61
C LEU A 288 17.19 35.36 19.38
N GLU A 289 16.67 36.53 19.01
CA GLU A 289 15.44 37.08 19.59
C GLU A 289 14.19 36.22 19.30
N LEU A 290 14.25 35.35 18.29
CA LEU A 290 13.18 34.38 18.00
C LEU A 290 13.13 33.26 19.04
N ILE A 291 14.20 33.05 19.81
CA ILE A 291 14.16 32.04 20.86
C ILE A 291 13.20 32.48 21.97
N GLU A 292 13.29 33.73 22.42
CA GLU A 292 12.39 34.28 23.45
C GLU A 292 10.99 34.57 22.90
N SER A 293 10.87 35.03 21.66
CA SER A 293 9.57 35.44 21.11
C SER A 293 8.76 34.31 20.46
N ILE A 294 9.38 33.18 20.09
CA ILE A 294 8.70 32.04 19.43
C ILE A 294 8.94 30.72 20.18
N ILE A 295 10.20 30.36 20.45
CA ILE A 295 10.53 29.02 20.95
C ILE A 295 10.10 28.87 22.42
N ASP A 296 10.34 29.87 23.26
CA ASP A 296 9.93 29.84 24.67
C ASP A 296 8.40 29.73 24.83
N PRO A 297 7.57 30.57 24.16
CA PRO A 297 6.13 30.36 24.12
C PRO A 297 5.74 28.97 23.61
N GLY A 298 6.41 28.47 22.56
CA GLY A 298 6.15 27.14 22.02
C GLY A 298 6.46 26.01 23.01
N LEU A 299 7.51 26.14 23.82
CA LEU A 299 7.82 25.21 24.91
C LEU A 299 6.77 25.28 26.03
N VAL A 300 6.32 26.49 26.37
CA VAL A 300 5.25 26.69 27.37
C VAL A 300 3.97 25.98 26.91
N GLU A 301 3.50 26.30 25.71
CA GLU A 301 2.29 25.74 25.12
C GLU A 301 2.42 24.22 24.97
N GLY A 302 3.52 23.73 24.39
CA GLY A 302 3.80 22.31 24.24
C GLY A 302 3.82 21.57 25.58
N SER A 303 4.37 22.18 26.64
CA SER A 303 4.34 21.59 27.98
C SER A 303 2.93 21.47 28.56
N ALA A 304 2.08 22.49 28.37
CA ALA A 304 0.71 22.47 28.84
C ALA A 304 -0.11 21.41 28.10
N SER A 305 -0.06 21.40 26.77
CA SER A 305 -0.78 20.43 25.93
C SER A 305 -0.32 18.99 26.17
N MET A 306 0.98 18.76 26.35
CA MET A 306 1.50 17.43 26.64
C MET A 306 1.07 16.94 28.02
N THR A 307 1.08 17.82 29.04
CA THR A 307 0.62 17.49 30.39
C THR A 307 -0.86 17.06 30.40
N GLU A 308 -1.72 17.82 29.72
CA GLU A 308 -3.15 17.50 29.57
C GLU A 308 -3.35 16.15 28.88
N LEU A 309 -2.65 15.94 27.77
CA LEU A 309 -2.71 14.69 27.00
C LEU A 309 -2.30 13.47 27.84
N LEU A 310 -1.22 13.57 28.61
CA LEU A 310 -0.75 12.48 29.46
C LEU A 310 -1.71 12.23 30.63
N ALA A 311 -2.28 13.28 31.23
CA ALA A 311 -3.30 13.17 32.26
C ALA A 311 -4.56 12.46 31.75
N ASP A 312 -5.01 12.78 30.53
CA ASP A 312 -6.12 12.09 29.86
C ASP A 312 -5.82 10.62 29.62
N CYS A 313 -4.61 10.29 29.16
CA CYS A 313 -4.20 8.90 28.96
C CYS A 313 -4.24 8.13 30.29
N LYS A 314 -3.69 8.71 31.37
CA LYS A 314 -3.74 8.13 32.72
C LYS A 314 -5.18 7.94 33.20
N GLY A 315 -6.03 8.95 33.03
CA GLY A 315 -7.44 8.92 33.40
C GLY A 315 -8.21 7.81 32.67
N GLN A 316 -7.95 7.63 31.38
CA GLN A 316 -8.55 6.55 30.59
C GLN A 316 -8.15 5.17 31.08
N ILE A 317 -6.87 4.93 31.39
CA ILE A 317 -6.41 3.65 31.94
C ILE A 317 -7.11 3.37 33.28
N ASN A 318 -7.12 4.38 34.17
CA ASN A 318 -7.71 4.27 35.50
C ASN A 318 -9.22 4.07 35.48
N ALA A 319 -9.91 4.48 34.42
CA ALA A 319 -11.35 4.22 34.23
C ALA A 319 -11.62 2.87 33.56
N GLN A 320 -10.86 2.51 32.53
CA GLN A 320 -11.13 1.34 31.68
C GLN A 320 -10.71 0.03 32.35
N VAL A 321 -9.58 0.00 33.07
CA VAL A 321 -9.06 -1.23 33.69
C VAL A 321 -10.00 -1.76 34.79
N PRO A 322 -10.46 -0.96 35.77
CA PRO A 322 -11.42 -1.44 36.77
C PRO A 322 -12.74 -1.88 36.14
N ARG A 323 -13.22 -1.17 35.11
CA ARG A 323 -14.43 -1.54 34.39
C ARG A 323 -14.32 -2.90 33.69
N LEU A 324 -13.17 -3.16 33.06
CA LEU A 324 -12.89 -4.44 32.45
C LEU A 324 -12.86 -5.56 33.50
N ARG A 325 -12.25 -5.31 34.66
CA ARG A 325 -12.24 -6.24 35.80
C ARG A 325 -13.65 -6.56 36.29
N GLU A 326 -14.49 -5.55 36.49
CA GLU A 326 -15.91 -5.74 36.87
C GLU A 326 -16.66 -6.62 35.87
N LEU A 327 -16.50 -6.37 34.56
CA LEU A 327 -17.16 -7.15 33.51
C LEU A 327 -16.73 -8.62 33.53
N ARG A 328 -15.44 -8.88 33.75
CA ARG A 328 -14.89 -10.24 33.83
C ARG A 328 -15.34 -10.98 35.07
N VAL A 329 -15.41 -10.32 36.22
CA VAL A 329 -15.96 -10.90 37.46
C VAL A 329 -17.42 -11.28 37.25
N LYS A 330 -18.25 -10.34 36.75
CA LYS A 330 -19.67 -10.62 36.46
C LYS A 330 -19.87 -11.77 35.48
N LYS A 331 -19.05 -11.82 34.43
CA LYS A 331 -19.07 -12.90 33.43
C LYS A 331 -18.66 -14.25 34.01
N ALA A 332 -17.79 -14.28 35.01
CA ALA A 332 -17.38 -15.49 35.71
C ALA A 332 -18.42 -15.95 36.75
N GLU A 333 -19.05 -15.03 37.45
CA GLU A 333 -20.08 -15.29 38.47
C GLU A 333 -21.39 -15.82 37.86
N ASP A 334 -21.84 -15.23 36.75
CA ASP A 334 -23.03 -15.69 36.03
C ASP A 334 -22.89 -15.50 34.51
N PRO A 335 -22.37 -16.51 33.80
CA PRO A 335 -22.22 -16.46 32.36
C PRO A 335 -23.53 -16.30 31.59
N LEU A 336 -24.68 -16.72 32.15
CA LEU A 336 -25.99 -16.66 31.47
C LEU A 336 -26.66 -15.30 31.69
N ALA A 337 -26.70 -14.79 32.92
CA ALA A 337 -27.24 -13.46 33.21
C ALA A 337 -26.42 -12.33 32.58
N PHE A 338 -25.12 -12.56 32.31
CA PHE A 338 -24.28 -11.63 31.56
C PHE A 338 -24.88 -11.28 30.18
N PHE A 339 -25.62 -12.22 29.56
CA PHE A 339 -26.28 -12.00 28.28
C PHE A 339 -27.79 -11.71 28.39
N ASP A 340 -28.42 -12.07 29.51
CA ASP A 340 -29.88 -11.92 29.73
C ASP A 340 -30.32 -10.44 29.90
N GLY A 341 -29.41 -9.57 30.32
CA GLY A 341 -29.63 -8.12 30.45
C GLY A 341 -29.32 -7.29 29.20
N VAL A 342 -28.89 -7.92 28.10
CA VAL A 342 -28.47 -7.22 26.88
C VAL A 342 -29.67 -7.06 25.94
N GLU A 343 -29.90 -5.84 25.42
CA GLU A 343 -30.93 -5.62 24.41
C GLU A 343 -30.75 -6.62 23.25
N SER A 344 -31.81 -7.30 22.83
CA SER A 344 -31.75 -8.31 21.76
C SER A 344 -31.12 -7.79 20.46
N SER A 345 -31.15 -6.48 20.24
CA SER A 345 -30.51 -5.81 19.11
C SER A 345 -28.99 -5.71 19.18
N ASP A 346 -28.38 -5.90 20.36
CA ASP A 346 -26.94 -5.82 20.64
C ASP A 346 -26.26 -7.19 20.73
N ILE A 347 -27.04 -8.28 20.74
CA ILE A 347 -26.54 -9.65 20.69
C ILE A 347 -26.09 -9.98 19.25
N PRO A 348 -24.89 -10.54 19.05
CA PRO A 348 -24.44 -11.00 17.73
C PRO A 348 -25.37 -12.06 17.12
N ASP A 349 -25.54 -12.06 15.80
CA ASP A 349 -26.43 -13.02 15.10
C ASP A 349 -25.98 -14.48 15.25
N ASN A 350 -24.75 -14.72 15.69
CA ASN A 350 -24.15 -16.03 15.94
C ASN A 350 -24.17 -16.45 17.43
N VAL A 351 -24.75 -15.65 18.33
CA VAL A 351 -24.85 -15.93 19.77
C VAL A 351 -26.31 -16.21 20.12
N SER A 352 -26.62 -17.47 20.47
CA SER A 352 -27.96 -17.88 20.89
C SER A 352 -28.12 -17.75 22.40
N VAL A 353 -28.89 -16.75 22.85
CA VAL A 353 -29.25 -16.54 24.26
C VAL A 353 -30.71 -16.98 24.42
N ALA A 354 -30.94 -18.29 24.55
CA ALA A 354 -32.26 -18.83 24.82
C ALA A 354 -32.30 -19.35 26.27
N PRO A 355 -33.32 -19.02 27.07
CA PRO A 355 -33.50 -19.61 28.39
C PRO A 355 -33.67 -21.12 28.22
N THR A 356 -32.76 -21.89 28.80
CA THR A 356 -32.84 -23.35 28.71
C THR A 356 -33.48 -23.88 30.00
N ASP A 357 -34.80 -23.98 30.01
CA ASP A 357 -35.51 -24.82 30.99
C ASP A 357 -35.27 -26.30 30.64
N ALA A 358 -34.06 -26.80 30.90
CA ALA A 358 -33.77 -28.23 30.91
C ALA A 358 -32.45 -28.53 31.64
N THR A 359 -32.56 -28.99 32.88
CA THR A 359 -31.53 -29.75 33.59
C THR A 359 -31.14 -31.00 32.78
N THR A 360 -29.92 -31.03 32.22
CA THR A 360 -29.14 -32.28 32.15
C THR A 360 -27.66 -31.99 32.32
N SER A 361 -27.08 -32.75 33.24
CA SER A 361 -25.71 -32.86 33.65
C SER A 361 -24.73 -33.22 32.52
N ALA A 362 -23.47 -32.83 32.74
CA ALA A 362 -22.25 -33.14 31.99
C ALA A 362 -22.06 -32.35 30.68
N GLY A 363 -21.00 -31.52 30.69
CA GLY A 363 -20.68 -30.55 29.67
C GLY A 363 -20.59 -31.11 28.26
N THR A 364 -21.31 -30.48 27.34
CA THR A 364 -20.87 -30.26 25.96
C THR A 364 -21.63 -29.06 25.40
N PHE A 365 -20.91 -28.00 25.03
CA PHE A 365 -21.43 -26.93 24.16
C PHE A 365 -21.75 -27.55 22.80
N MET A 366 -22.97 -28.04 22.61
CA MET A 366 -23.43 -28.57 21.33
C MET A 366 -24.77 -27.93 20.97
N THR A 367 -24.74 -27.09 19.93
CA THR A 367 -25.91 -26.51 19.25
C THR A 367 -26.90 -27.60 18.88
N ARG A 368 -28.04 -27.67 19.58
CA ARG A 368 -29.11 -28.63 19.30
C ARG A 368 -29.92 -28.13 18.10
N TYR A 369 -29.68 -28.73 16.93
CA TYR A 369 -30.58 -28.70 15.77
C TYR A 369 -31.95 -29.26 16.21
N THR A 370 -32.96 -28.40 16.28
CA THR A 370 -34.35 -28.86 16.39
C THR A 370 -34.85 -29.25 15.00
N ASN A 371 -35.04 -30.54 14.78
CA ASN A 371 -35.84 -31.08 13.69
C ASN A 371 -37.27 -30.53 13.79
N ARG A 372 -37.59 -29.52 12.99
CA ARG A 372 -38.97 -29.21 12.59
C ARG A 372 -39.00 -29.07 11.07
N THR A 373 -39.61 -30.07 10.45
CA THR A 373 -39.99 -30.11 9.04
C THR A 373 -40.84 -28.89 8.68
N GLY A 374 -40.23 -27.96 7.96
CA GLY A 374 -40.86 -26.79 7.36
C GLY A 374 -39.85 -26.14 6.42
N THR A 375 -40.14 -26.19 5.12
CA THR A 375 -39.35 -25.60 4.05
C THR A 375 -39.09 -24.11 4.28
N VAL A 376 -37.88 -23.76 4.71
CA VAL A 376 -37.34 -22.40 4.55
C VAL A 376 -35.84 -22.49 4.23
N ASN A 377 -35.53 -22.44 2.93
CA ASN A 377 -34.29 -21.83 2.46
C ASN A 377 -34.21 -20.41 3.04
N THR A 378 -33.33 -20.13 4.01
CA THR A 378 -32.73 -18.79 4.26
C THR A 378 -31.77 -18.82 5.47
N THR A 379 -30.60 -19.48 5.36
CA THR A 379 -29.48 -19.13 6.28
C THR A 379 -28.09 -19.26 5.66
N THR A 380 -27.96 -18.97 4.36
CA THR A 380 -26.65 -18.83 3.69
C THR A 380 -26.40 -17.41 3.18
N THR A 381 -27.20 -16.42 3.60
CA THR A 381 -27.05 -15.00 3.21
C THR A 381 -26.56 -14.07 4.33
N ARG A 382 -25.98 -14.58 5.42
CA ARG A 382 -25.60 -13.77 6.59
C ARG A 382 -24.13 -13.28 6.63
N ARG A 383 -23.47 -13.13 5.48
CA ARG A 383 -22.11 -12.55 5.40
C ARG A 383 -21.93 -11.61 4.21
N THR A 384 -22.88 -10.70 3.99
CA THR A 384 -22.63 -9.57 3.09
C THR A 384 -21.63 -8.59 3.74
N SER A 385 -20.76 -7.98 2.93
CA SER A 385 -19.85 -6.90 3.38
C SER A 385 -20.58 -5.81 4.20
N LYS A 386 -21.87 -5.59 3.91
CA LYS A 386 -22.75 -4.67 4.65
C LYS A 386 -23.03 -5.11 6.09
N ASN A 387 -23.30 -6.40 6.34
CA ASN A 387 -23.51 -6.92 7.70
C ASN A 387 -22.20 -6.93 8.50
N ARG A 388 -21.07 -7.30 7.88
CA ARG A 388 -19.74 -7.23 8.54
C ARG A 388 -19.43 -5.80 9.00
N ARG A 389 -19.62 -4.82 8.12
CA ARG A 389 -19.46 -3.39 8.47
C ARG A 389 -20.41 -2.94 9.58
N ARG A 390 -21.64 -3.47 9.65
CA ARG A 390 -22.60 -3.14 10.70
C ARG A 390 -22.15 -3.68 12.07
N GLU A 391 -21.66 -4.91 12.12
CA GLU A 391 -21.12 -5.50 13.35
C GLU A 391 -19.81 -4.84 13.80
N GLU A 392 -18.89 -4.56 12.86
CA GLU A 392 -17.66 -3.80 13.14
C GLU A 392 -17.99 -2.42 13.74
N ARG A 393 -19.02 -1.73 13.25
CA ARG A 393 -19.50 -0.47 13.83
C ARG A 393 -20.06 -0.64 15.25
N LYS A 394 -20.77 -1.73 15.55
CA LYS A 394 -21.26 -2.02 16.90
C LYS A 394 -20.11 -2.28 17.86
N ARG A 395 -19.13 -3.09 17.44
CA ARG A 395 -17.87 -3.33 18.19
C ARG A 395 -17.11 -2.04 18.45
N ALA A 396 -17.00 -1.17 17.45
CA ALA A 396 -16.31 0.11 17.56
C ALA A 396 -17.05 1.14 18.44
N ARG A 397 -18.36 1.00 18.64
CA ARG A 397 -19.18 1.95 19.42
C ARG A 397 -18.95 1.84 20.92
N GLY A 398 -18.52 0.68 21.43
CA GLY A 398 -18.22 0.49 22.84
C GLY A 398 -19.38 0.81 23.79
N LYS A 399 -20.63 0.51 23.40
CA LYS A 399 -21.82 0.81 24.21
C LYS A 399 -21.71 0.06 25.54
N LYS A 400 -21.82 0.79 26.67
CA LYS A 400 -21.84 0.23 28.02
C LYS A 400 -23.01 -0.76 28.15
N GLY A 401 -22.74 -1.95 28.70
CA GLY A 401 -23.69 -3.06 28.84
C GLY A 401 -23.89 -3.90 27.57
N SER A 402 -23.14 -3.65 26.49
CA SER A 402 -23.22 -4.48 25.28
C SER A 402 -22.31 -5.71 25.36
N VAL A 403 -22.62 -6.74 24.56
CA VAL A 403 -21.77 -7.95 24.43
C VAL A 403 -20.34 -7.62 24.01
N TYR A 404 -20.14 -6.52 23.28
CA TYR A 404 -18.84 -6.10 22.76
C TYR A 404 -18.07 -5.17 23.71
N GLU A 405 -18.61 -4.83 24.88
CA GLU A 405 -17.97 -3.88 25.81
C GLU A 405 -16.58 -4.37 26.25
N GLU A 406 -16.45 -5.65 26.59
CA GLU A 406 -15.17 -6.25 27.01
C GLU A 406 -14.12 -6.16 25.88
N GLU A 407 -14.47 -6.62 24.67
CA GLU A 407 -13.58 -6.56 23.49
C GLU A 407 -13.21 -5.11 23.14
N TYR A 408 -14.16 -4.18 23.26
CA TYR A 408 -13.91 -2.77 23.01
C TYR A 408 -12.89 -2.18 24.00
N LEU A 409 -13.02 -2.48 25.30
CA LEU A 409 -12.11 -1.97 26.33
C LEU A 409 -10.69 -2.51 26.13
N VAL A 410 -10.52 -3.80 25.83
CA VAL A 410 -9.20 -4.39 25.53
C VAL A 410 -8.55 -3.69 24.33
N ASN A 411 -9.29 -3.51 23.23
CA ASN A 411 -8.80 -2.82 22.03
C ASN A 411 -8.55 -1.32 22.27
N SER A 412 -9.33 -0.68 23.14
CA SER A 412 -9.13 0.72 23.53
C SER A 412 -7.82 0.89 24.30
N ILE A 413 -7.56 0.04 25.30
CA ILE A 413 -6.31 0.04 26.07
C ILE A 413 -5.11 -0.26 25.18
N SER A 414 -5.24 -1.22 24.25
CA SER A 414 -4.19 -1.52 23.25
C SER A 414 -3.82 -0.28 22.42
N ARG A 415 -4.81 0.39 21.82
CA ARG A 415 -4.59 1.63 21.05
C ARG A 415 -4.01 2.77 21.91
N LEU A 416 -4.37 2.82 23.19
CA LEU A 416 -3.83 3.81 24.11
C LEU A 416 -2.35 3.57 24.40
N ILE A 417 -1.94 2.31 24.59
CA ILE A 417 -0.53 1.93 24.75
C ILE A 417 0.29 2.30 23.50
N ASP A 418 -0.24 2.03 22.30
CA ASP A 418 0.41 2.43 21.05
C ASP A 418 0.57 3.95 20.94
N ARG A 419 -0.45 4.71 21.36
CA ARG A 419 -0.39 6.18 21.40
C ARG A 419 0.68 6.68 22.38
N VAL A 420 0.75 6.12 23.59
CA VAL A 420 1.79 6.46 24.59
C VAL A 420 3.19 6.16 24.04
N ASN A 421 3.36 5.04 23.35
CA ASN A 421 4.62 4.68 22.69
C ASN A 421 5.05 5.67 21.61
N GLN A 422 4.11 6.28 20.88
CA GLN A 422 4.39 7.31 19.87
C GLN A 422 4.78 8.65 20.52
N ILE A 423 4.05 9.05 21.56
CA ILE A 423 4.26 10.32 22.29
C ILE A 423 5.58 10.32 23.07
N ASN A 424 6.11 9.16 23.45
CA ASN A 424 7.36 9.01 24.19
C ASN A 424 8.52 9.84 23.61
N GLU A 425 8.74 9.77 22.29
CA GLU A 425 9.81 10.54 21.65
C GLU A 425 9.54 12.06 21.66
N GLU A 426 8.28 12.49 21.58
CA GLU A 426 7.90 13.90 21.64
C GLU A 426 8.13 14.46 23.05
N VAL A 427 7.79 13.69 24.09
CA VAL A 427 8.06 14.02 25.49
C VAL A 427 9.56 14.19 25.73
N GLN A 428 10.39 13.27 25.23
CA GLN A 428 11.85 13.38 25.38
C GLN A 428 12.39 14.68 24.78
N ARG A 429 11.99 15.02 23.54
CA ARG A 429 12.41 16.27 22.88
C ARG A 429 11.92 17.51 23.62
N LEU A 430 10.70 17.47 24.16
CA LEU A 430 10.13 18.55 24.95
C LEU A 430 10.89 18.77 26.27
N VAL A 431 11.13 17.70 27.02
CA VAL A 431 11.88 17.73 28.29
C VAL A 431 13.29 18.28 28.07
N GLU A 432 13.98 17.82 27.02
CA GLU A 432 15.29 18.35 26.64
C GLU A 432 15.22 19.86 26.30
N GLY A 433 14.22 20.27 25.51
CA GLY A 433 14.00 21.66 25.15
C GLY A 433 13.75 22.57 26.37
N LEU A 434 12.89 22.13 27.29
CA LEU A 434 12.59 22.83 28.54
C LEU A 434 13.85 22.98 29.40
N MET A 435 14.65 21.92 29.52
CA MET A 435 15.90 21.93 30.28
C MET A 435 16.94 22.87 29.67
N ARG A 436 17.11 22.87 28.35
CA ARG A 436 18.00 23.80 27.62
C ARG A 436 17.61 25.27 27.83
N ARG A 437 16.35 25.55 28.12
CA ARG A 437 15.82 26.90 28.40
C ARG A 437 15.62 27.19 29.89
N GLY A 438 16.13 26.34 30.78
CA GLY A 438 16.09 26.55 32.22
C GLY A 438 14.70 26.35 32.87
N MET A 439 13.72 25.83 32.13
CA MET A 439 12.35 25.59 32.61
C MET A 439 12.24 24.25 33.37
N ARG A 440 13.06 24.08 34.41
CA ARG A 440 13.27 22.79 35.11
C ARG A 440 11.99 22.20 35.72
N GLU A 441 11.18 23.03 36.37
CA GLU A 441 9.95 22.57 37.03
C GLU A 441 8.95 21.98 36.03
N ARG A 442 8.83 22.59 34.84
CA ARG A 442 7.97 22.08 33.77
C ARG A 442 8.51 20.79 33.17
N ALA A 443 9.83 20.72 32.99
CA ALA A 443 10.49 19.50 32.52
C ALA A 443 10.22 18.33 33.47
N ALA A 444 10.41 18.54 34.78
CA ALA A 444 10.15 17.54 35.82
C ALA A 444 8.67 17.14 35.87
N ALA A 445 7.74 18.09 35.75
CA ALA A 445 6.31 17.79 35.77
C ALA A 445 5.88 16.89 34.60
N VAL A 446 6.32 17.20 33.38
CA VAL A 446 6.00 16.38 32.19
C VAL A 446 6.63 14.99 32.31
N GLU A 447 7.90 14.93 32.74
CA GLU A 447 8.63 13.67 32.92
C GLU A 447 7.95 12.75 33.94
N LEU A 448 7.55 13.30 35.09
CA LEU A 448 6.86 12.56 36.15
C LEU A 448 5.54 11.96 35.65
N ILE A 449 4.70 12.75 34.97
CA ILE A 449 3.40 12.25 34.49
C ILE A 449 3.61 11.18 33.41
N MET A 450 4.59 11.35 32.52
CA MET A 450 4.92 10.33 31.54
C MET A 450 5.35 9.01 32.20
N GLU A 451 6.18 9.08 33.23
CA GLU A 451 6.59 7.91 34.02
C GLU A 451 5.38 7.21 34.65
N GLU A 452 4.47 7.97 35.27
CA GLU A 452 3.24 7.43 35.85
C GLU A 452 2.34 6.77 34.81
N VAL A 453 2.21 7.35 33.61
CA VAL A 453 1.42 6.77 32.51
C VAL A 453 2.05 5.48 32.01
N VAL A 454 3.38 5.45 31.79
CA VAL A 454 4.10 4.24 31.36
C VAL A 454 4.00 3.15 32.42
N ALA A 455 4.12 3.50 33.70
CA ALA A 455 3.92 2.56 34.81
C ALA A 455 2.50 2.01 34.84
N ALA A 456 1.48 2.84 34.64
CA ALA A 456 0.08 2.41 34.55
C ALA A 456 -0.16 1.48 33.36
N CYS A 457 0.39 1.79 32.19
CA CYS A 457 0.36 0.92 31.01
C CYS A 457 0.99 -0.45 31.31
N ARG A 458 2.22 -0.47 31.86
CA ARG A 458 2.91 -1.73 32.20
C ARG A 458 2.12 -2.55 33.21
N GLY A 459 1.60 -1.89 34.26
CA GLY A 459 0.87 -2.55 35.33
C GLY A 459 -0.45 -3.19 34.89
N CYS A 460 -1.05 -2.71 33.79
CA CYS A 460 -2.33 -3.25 33.32
C CYS A 460 -2.21 -4.33 32.23
N VAL A 461 -1.05 -4.49 31.57
CA VAL A 461 -0.89 -5.40 30.43
C VAL A 461 -1.26 -6.84 30.78
N ASP A 462 -0.66 -7.40 31.83
CA ASP A 462 -0.91 -8.81 32.21
C ASP A 462 -2.38 -9.06 32.52
N GLU A 463 -3.01 -8.13 33.26
CA GLU A 463 -4.43 -8.20 33.61
C GLU A 463 -5.32 -8.10 32.37
N VAL A 464 -5.09 -7.09 31.52
CA VAL A 464 -5.97 -6.77 30.38
C VAL A 464 -5.87 -7.83 29.29
N PHE A 465 -4.67 -8.34 29.00
CA PHE A 465 -4.43 -9.27 27.88
C PHE A 465 -4.40 -10.74 28.31
N GLN A 466 -4.55 -11.04 29.61
CA GLN A 466 -4.58 -12.40 30.16
C GLN A 466 -3.34 -13.21 29.71
N VAL A 467 -2.16 -12.59 29.80
CA VAL A 467 -0.90 -13.20 29.38
C VAL A 467 -0.67 -14.45 30.25
N GLU A 468 -0.78 -15.63 29.65
CA GLU A 468 -0.45 -16.88 30.32
C GLU A 468 1.04 -16.84 30.67
N LYS A 469 1.37 -16.79 31.97
CA LYS A 469 2.73 -17.05 32.43
C LYS A 469 3.03 -18.50 32.05
N LYS A 470 3.79 -18.70 30.97
CA LYS A 470 4.38 -20.01 30.68
C LYS A 470 5.26 -20.38 31.87
N GLU A 471 4.75 -21.20 32.78
CA GLU A 471 5.61 -21.95 33.68
C GLU A 471 6.52 -22.81 32.80
N PRO A 472 7.85 -22.78 33.01
CA PRO A 472 8.75 -23.65 32.29
C PRO A 472 8.51 -25.08 32.80
N VAL A 473 7.56 -25.78 32.19
CA VAL A 473 7.46 -27.23 32.33
C VAL A 473 8.66 -27.80 31.57
N MET A 474 9.71 -28.17 32.30
CA MET A 474 10.78 -29.01 31.77
C MET A 474 10.17 -30.37 31.40
N LEU A 475 9.87 -30.57 30.12
CA LEU A 475 9.59 -31.90 29.57
C LEU A 475 10.92 -32.54 29.17
N PRO A 476 11.23 -33.76 29.65
CA PRO A 476 12.33 -34.54 29.11
C PRO A 476 11.91 -35.18 27.78
N GLY A 477 12.71 -34.95 26.73
CA GLY A 477 12.68 -35.73 25.50
C GLY A 477 12.10 -34.98 24.30
N GLU A 478 12.99 -34.55 23.40
CA GLU A 478 12.66 -34.23 22.01
C GLU A 478 12.25 -35.51 21.28
N GLU A 479 11.14 -35.49 20.54
CA GLU A 479 10.98 -36.15 19.24
C GLU A 479 9.67 -35.68 18.56
N GLY A 480 9.78 -35.12 17.35
CA GLY A 480 8.68 -34.93 16.39
C GLY A 480 8.06 -33.53 16.29
N GLN A 481 8.62 -32.66 15.43
CA GLN A 481 7.90 -31.49 14.91
C GLN A 481 6.98 -31.94 13.75
N GLU A 482 5.69 -32.13 14.00
CA GLU A 482 4.68 -32.12 12.93
C GLU A 482 4.34 -30.68 12.56
N ALA A 483 4.56 -30.33 11.29
CA ALA A 483 4.14 -29.05 10.73
C ALA A 483 2.60 -29.00 10.69
N VAL A 484 2.01 -28.06 11.41
CA VAL A 484 0.56 -27.81 11.38
C VAL A 484 0.20 -27.31 9.97
N GLU A 485 -0.51 -28.13 9.19
CA GLU A 485 -1.07 -27.72 7.90
C GLU A 485 -2.08 -26.58 8.08
N VAL A 486 -1.84 -25.47 7.41
CA VAL A 486 -2.76 -24.31 7.37
C VAL A 486 -3.80 -24.56 6.27
N PRO A 487 -5.11 -24.71 6.60
CA PRO A 487 -6.14 -24.89 5.58
C PRO A 487 -6.36 -23.59 4.80
N THR A 488 -6.15 -23.61 3.48
CA THR A 488 -6.12 -22.40 2.65
C THR A 488 -7.44 -22.05 1.97
N VAL A 489 -8.48 -22.90 2.01
CA VAL A 489 -9.75 -22.64 1.32
C VAL A 489 -10.95 -23.29 2.02
N GLY A 490 -12.10 -22.62 2.02
CA GLY A 490 -13.39 -23.16 2.48
C GLY A 490 -13.82 -22.68 3.87
N ALA A 491 -14.83 -23.33 4.45
CA ALA A 491 -15.36 -22.99 5.77
C ALA A 491 -14.30 -23.15 6.88
N ASP A 492 -13.41 -24.12 6.75
CA ASP A 492 -12.32 -24.39 7.69
C ASP A 492 -11.19 -23.36 7.60
N GLY A 493 -10.88 -22.85 6.41
CA GLY A 493 -9.95 -21.72 6.25
C GLY A 493 -10.50 -20.43 6.85
N VAL A 494 -11.81 -20.18 6.70
CA VAL A 494 -12.48 -19.02 7.32
C VAL A 494 -12.58 -19.19 8.84
N TYR A 495 -12.78 -20.40 9.35
CA TYR A 495 -12.72 -20.71 10.78
C TYR A 495 -11.30 -20.50 11.33
N TRP A 496 -10.28 -21.01 10.63
CA TRP A 496 -8.87 -20.77 10.96
C TRP A 496 -8.54 -19.29 10.97
N ASP A 497 -8.97 -18.52 9.97
CA ASP A 497 -8.78 -17.06 9.92
C ASP A 497 -9.49 -16.35 11.08
N SER A 498 -10.68 -16.82 11.50
CA SER A 498 -11.40 -16.21 12.63
C SER A 498 -10.77 -16.57 13.98
N VAL A 499 -10.31 -17.81 14.16
CA VAL A 499 -9.55 -18.25 15.33
C VAL A 499 -8.19 -17.54 15.40
N MET A 500 -7.49 -17.39 14.26
CA MET A 500 -6.22 -16.65 14.19
C MET A 500 -6.41 -15.14 14.38
N ALA A 501 -7.51 -14.56 13.88
CA ALA A 501 -7.86 -13.17 14.14
C ALA A 501 -8.20 -12.93 15.63
N GLU A 502 -8.86 -13.87 16.29
CA GLU A 502 -9.09 -13.83 17.75
C GLU A 502 -7.79 -14.01 18.54
N ARG A 503 -6.85 -14.84 18.08
CA ARG A 503 -5.52 -15.02 18.69
C ARG A 503 -4.59 -13.82 18.48
N ARG A 504 -4.54 -13.23 17.27
CA ARG A 504 -3.76 -12.01 16.98
C ARG A 504 -4.21 -10.81 17.85
N LYS A 505 -5.48 -10.76 18.25
CA LYS A 505 -6.04 -9.72 19.13
C LYS A 505 -5.66 -9.89 20.61
N LYS A 506 -5.02 -10.99 20.99
CA LYS A 506 -4.59 -11.29 22.37
C LYS A 506 -3.08 -11.15 22.58
N GLU A 507 -2.31 -10.82 21.55
CA GLU A 507 -0.89 -10.51 21.76
C GLU A 507 -0.78 -9.22 22.58
N PRO A 508 -0.13 -9.26 23.77
CA PRO A 508 -0.01 -8.09 24.61
C PRO A 508 0.83 -7.02 23.90
N PRO A 509 0.39 -5.75 23.85
CA PRO A 509 1.15 -4.68 23.25
C PRO A 509 2.42 -4.42 24.07
N VAL A 510 3.53 -4.15 23.38
CA VAL A 510 4.80 -3.83 24.02
C VAL A 510 4.76 -2.41 24.54
N VAL A 511 4.93 -2.22 25.85
CA VAL A 511 5.08 -0.88 26.44
C VAL A 511 6.55 -0.47 26.41
N LYS A 512 6.91 0.51 25.58
CA LYS A 512 8.28 1.02 25.50
C LYS A 512 8.70 1.66 26.83
N SER A 513 9.97 1.51 27.19
CA SER A 513 10.52 2.25 28.33
C SER A 513 10.61 3.74 28.04
N PHE A 514 10.40 4.51 29.10
CA PHE A 514 10.70 5.93 29.13
C PHE A 514 11.93 6.10 30.03
N GLU A 515 13.01 6.60 29.44
CA GLU A 515 14.24 6.91 30.17
C GLU A 515 14.21 8.37 30.59
N ARG A 516 14.40 8.60 31.89
CA ARG A 516 14.49 9.94 32.45
C ARG A 516 15.76 10.63 31.99
N LEU A 517 15.68 11.92 31.75
CA LEU A 517 16.85 12.74 31.50
C LEU A 517 17.55 12.96 32.84
N SER A 518 18.77 12.43 32.99
CA SER A 518 19.56 12.49 34.23
C SER A 518 19.79 13.90 34.79
N LEU A 519 19.60 14.93 33.96
CA LEU A 519 19.73 16.34 34.34
C LEU A 519 18.48 16.91 35.04
N VAL A 520 17.33 16.22 34.98
CA VAL A 520 16.06 16.68 35.57
C VAL A 520 15.97 16.33 37.06
N GLY A 521 16.80 15.41 37.56
CA GLY A 521 16.85 14.98 38.96
C GLY A 521 16.72 13.47 39.09
#